data_AF-G8ZM15-F1
#
_entry.id   AF-G8ZM15-F1
#
_cell.length_a   1.000
_cell.length_b   1.000
_cell.length_c   1.000
_cell.angle_alpha   90.00
_cell.angle_beta   90.00
_cell.angle_gamma   90.00
#
_symmetry.space_group_name_H-M   'P 1'
#
loop_
_entity.id
_entity.type
_entity.pdbx_description
1 polymer ?
#
loop_
_entity_poly.entity_id
_entity_poly.type
_entity_poly.pdbx_seq_one_letter_code
_entity_poly.pdbx_strand_id
1 'polypeptide(L)'
;MYEELVRFVRDECARRSQLSDLQGQIPSAVLKGLKTKINEEDQLNVIKQDAVCKRIYDLESEWRKSKIKEITELIGDIPKYSIGTQIQDTDSGISIDKLVEDVSKLPNMGMFNPGADEADKSSKVLTEYTNLREDLIEKCQAITLGKQTVLDLENQARMIRYLINSTVEENSEYFETYHSKVSSSLEELRLFLEEAIKSSDSQPEKRLKLRKVLDNF
;
A
#
# COMPACT_ATOMS: atom_id res chain seq x y z
N MET A 1 -36.09 8.58 14.08
CA MET A 1 -36.56 7.18 14.19
C MET A 1 -37.33 6.85 15.47
N TYR A 2 -36.74 6.84 16.68
CA TYR A 2 -37.54 6.52 17.90
C TYR A 2 -38.71 7.50 18.08
N GLU A 3 -38.45 8.80 17.92
CA GLU A 3 -39.47 9.85 18.00
C GLU A 3 -40.57 9.70 16.93
N GLU A 4 -40.20 9.27 15.72
CA GLU A 4 -41.14 9.03 14.63
C GLU A 4 -41.99 7.78 14.90
N LEU A 5 -41.40 6.76 15.51
CA LEU A 5 -42.09 5.55 15.93
C LEU A 5 -43.10 5.84 17.06
N VAL A 6 -42.71 6.63 18.06
CA VAL A 6 -43.59 7.06 19.14
C VAL A 6 -44.75 7.90 18.59
N ARG A 7 -44.47 8.80 17.64
CA ARG A 7 -45.51 9.58 16.96
C ARG A 7 -46.48 8.67 16.18
N PHE A 8 -45.94 7.74 15.39
CA PHE A 8 -46.74 6.79 14.61
C PHE A 8 -47.63 5.91 15.49
N VAL A 9 -47.09 5.32 16.56
CA VAL A 9 -47.85 4.46 17.49
C VAL A 9 -48.95 5.27 18.20
N ARG A 10 -48.65 6.50 18.61
CA ARG A 10 -49.63 7.40 19.24
C ARG A 10 -50.77 7.75 18.28
N ASP A 11 -50.45 8.13 17.05
CA ASP A 11 -51.43 8.52 16.03
C ASP A 11 -52.31 7.34 15.60
N GLU A 12 -51.73 6.15 15.45
CA GLU A 12 -52.45 4.91 15.11
C GLU A 12 -53.32 4.38 16.24
N CYS A 13 -52.86 4.46 17.50
CA CYS A 13 -53.67 4.14 18.66
C CYS A 13 -54.84 5.13 18.79
N ALA A 14 -54.60 6.43 18.63
CA ALA A 14 -55.64 7.44 18.66
C ALA A 14 -56.69 7.25 17.55
N ARG A 15 -56.26 6.82 16.36
CA ARG A 15 -57.15 6.52 15.23
C ARG A 15 -58.02 5.28 15.48
N ARG A 16 -57.47 4.22 16.10
CA ARG A 16 -58.20 2.97 16.36
C ARG A 16 -59.16 3.03 17.54
N SER A 17 -58.92 3.91 18.52
CA SER A 17 -59.85 4.14 19.64
C SER A 17 -61.09 4.97 19.26
N GLN A 18 -61.16 5.51 18.03
CA GLN A 18 -62.33 6.22 17.53
C GLN A 18 -63.41 5.23 17.04
N LEU A 19 -64.29 4.83 17.96
CA LEU A 19 -65.51 4.03 17.72
C LEU A 19 -66.62 4.85 17.04
N SER A 20 -66.30 5.49 15.91
CA SER A 20 -67.21 6.36 15.17
C SER A 20 -68.22 5.59 14.31
N ASP A 21 -67.96 4.31 13.99
CA ASP A 21 -68.73 3.55 13.00
C ASP A 21 -70.00 2.85 13.52
N LEU A 22 -70.36 3.00 14.80
CA LEU A 22 -71.56 2.39 15.39
C LEU A 22 -72.69 3.40 15.73
N GLN A 23 -72.54 4.67 15.33
CA GLN A 23 -73.58 5.67 15.52
C GLN A 23 -74.73 5.46 14.54
N GLY A 24 -75.81 4.84 15.04
CA GLY A 24 -77.09 4.75 14.32
C GLY A 24 -77.86 3.43 14.45
N GLN A 25 -77.21 2.35 14.89
CA GLN A 25 -77.83 1.01 14.95
C GLN A 25 -78.01 0.43 16.36
N ILE A 26 -77.46 1.07 17.40
CA ILE A 26 -77.47 0.56 18.78
C ILE A 26 -78.02 1.64 19.73
N PRO A 27 -78.92 1.30 20.68
CA PRO A 27 -79.40 2.23 21.69
C PRO A 27 -78.27 2.90 22.49
N SER A 28 -78.40 4.20 22.73
CA SER A 28 -77.37 5.06 23.35
C SER A 28 -76.89 4.59 24.72
N ALA A 29 -77.75 3.92 25.51
CA ALA A 29 -77.40 3.36 26.81
C ALA A 29 -76.43 2.17 26.72
N VAL A 30 -76.60 1.32 25.70
CA VAL A 30 -75.71 0.17 25.44
C VAL A 30 -74.37 0.66 24.89
N LEU A 31 -74.39 1.65 24.00
CA LEU A 31 -73.18 2.34 23.52
C LEU A 31 -72.41 3.02 24.66
N LYS A 32 -73.12 3.66 25.62
CA LYS A 32 -72.49 4.29 26.78
C LYS A 32 -71.86 3.25 27.71
N GLY A 33 -72.58 2.15 27.97
CA GLY A 33 -72.08 1.00 28.75
C GLY A 33 -70.86 0.32 28.12
N LEU A 34 -70.88 0.10 26.80
CA LEU A 34 -69.74 -0.41 26.03
C LEU A 34 -68.57 0.56 26.04
N LYS A 35 -68.79 1.87 25.90
CA LYS A 35 -67.72 2.87 25.98
C LYS A 35 -67.06 2.91 27.35
N THR A 36 -67.82 2.80 28.43
CA THR A 36 -67.23 2.69 29.78
C THR A 36 -66.45 1.40 29.96
N LYS A 37 -66.97 0.25 29.51
CA LYS A 37 -66.27 -1.04 29.60
C LYS A 37 -65.02 -1.10 28.74
N ILE A 38 -65.07 -0.56 27.51
CA ILE A 38 -63.91 -0.48 26.62
C ILE A 38 -62.88 0.49 27.18
N ASN A 39 -63.28 1.64 27.72
CA ASN A 39 -62.32 2.55 28.39
C ASN A 39 -61.74 1.97 29.69
N GLU A 40 -62.44 1.05 30.35
CA GLU A 40 -61.95 0.31 31.52
C GLU A 40 -61.03 -0.87 31.13
N GLU A 41 -61.25 -1.49 29.95
CA GLU A 41 -60.46 -2.62 29.42
C GLU A 41 -59.33 -2.19 28.46
N ASP A 42 -59.37 -1.00 27.85
CA ASP A 42 -58.31 -0.42 27.00
C ASP A 42 -57.14 0.02 27.87
N GLN A 43 -56.43 -1.00 28.35
CA GLN A 43 -55.12 -0.89 28.95
C GLN A 43 -54.05 -0.58 27.88
N LEU A 44 -54.27 0.43 27.03
CA LEU A 44 -53.24 1.12 26.25
C LEU A 44 -52.78 2.35 27.06
N ASN A 45 -52.38 2.11 28.31
CA ASN A 45 -51.70 3.10 29.12
C ASN A 45 -50.43 3.58 28.37
N VAL A 46 -50.09 4.86 28.46
CA VAL A 46 -48.90 5.47 27.85
C VAL A 46 -47.63 4.65 28.13
N ILE A 47 -47.55 4.03 29.31
CA ILE A 47 -46.45 3.13 29.73
C ILE A 47 -46.36 1.88 28.83
N LYS A 48 -47.49 1.29 28.43
CA LYS A 48 -47.52 0.12 27.54
C LYS A 48 -47.23 0.51 26.10
N GLN A 49 -47.68 1.69 25.66
CA GLN A 49 -47.31 2.23 24.34
C GLN A 49 -45.80 2.49 24.25
N ASP A 50 -45.20 3.06 25.31
CA ASP A 50 -43.75 3.26 25.39
C ASP A 50 -42.99 1.91 25.43
N ALA A 51 -43.50 0.92 26.17
CA ALA A 51 -42.92 -0.43 26.17
C ALA A 51 -42.96 -1.09 24.78
N VAL A 52 -44.05 -0.89 24.03
CA VAL A 52 -44.16 -1.34 22.63
C VAL A 52 -43.19 -0.58 21.73
N CYS A 53 -43.10 0.75 21.88
CA CYS A 53 -42.17 1.57 21.10
C CYS A 53 -40.71 1.16 21.33
N LYS A 54 -40.34 0.96 22.61
CA LYS A 54 -39.02 0.47 23.00
C LYS A 54 -38.74 -0.90 22.40
N ARG A 55 -39.69 -1.84 22.48
CA ARG A 55 -39.51 -3.18 21.92
C ARG A 55 -39.35 -3.18 20.40
N ILE A 56 -40.10 -2.34 19.68
CA ILE A 56 -39.94 -2.19 18.24
C ILE A 56 -38.59 -1.55 17.90
N TYR A 57 -38.17 -0.55 18.67
CA TYR A 57 -36.86 0.08 18.48
C TYR A 57 -35.70 -0.88 18.72
N ASP A 58 -35.79 -1.71 19.75
CA ASP A 58 -34.78 -2.72 20.05
C ASP A 58 -34.68 -3.76 18.92
N LEU A 59 -35.83 -4.24 18.42
CA LEU A 59 -35.90 -5.15 17.27
C LEU A 59 -35.34 -4.52 15.98
N GLU A 60 -35.68 -3.26 15.71
CA GLU A 60 -35.18 -2.51 14.55
C GLU A 60 -33.67 -2.26 14.66
N SER A 61 -33.17 -2.01 15.88
CA SER A 61 -31.74 -1.86 16.13
C SER A 61 -31.00 -3.17 15.93
N GLU A 62 -31.55 -4.32 16.34
CA GLU A 62 -30.96 -5.63 16.10
C GLU A 62 -30.97 -5.97 14.61
N TRP A 63 -32.08 -5.72 13.93
CA TRP A 63 -32.20 -5.90 12.49
C TRP A 63 -31.20 -5.03 11.72
N ARG A 64 -31.07 -3.74 12.09
CA ARG A 64 -30.07 -2.84 11.50
C ARG A 64 -28.65 -3.33 11.73
N LYS A 65 -28.31 -3.80 12.93
CA LYS A 65 -26.99 -4.37 13.21
C LYS A 65 -26.72 -5.58 12.31
N SER A 66 -27.68 -6.48 12.17
CA SER A 66 -27.58 -7.62 11.27
C SER A 66 -27.39 -7.20 9.82
N LYS A 67 -28.14 -6.18 9.36
CA LYS A 67 -28.04 -5.66 7.99
C LYS A 67 -26.74 -4.93 7.71
N ILE A 68 -26.24 -4.13 8.67
CA ILE A 68 -24.91 -3.51 8.56
C ILE A 68 -23.85 -4.60 8.45
N LYS A 69 -23.93 -5.64 9.29
CA LYS A 69 -23.00 -6.77 9.24
C LYS A 69 -23.03 -7.48 7.89
N GLU A 70 -24.21 -7.77 7.37
CA GLU A 70 -24.41 -8.37 6.04
C GLU A 70 -23.83 -7.49 4.93
N ILE A 71 -24.06 -6.17 4.96
CA ILE A 71 -23.49 -5.23 3.99
C ILE A 71 -21.96 -5.21 4.08
N THR A 72 -21.40 -5.18 5.30
CA THR A 72 -19.94 -5.18 5.48
C THR A 72 -19.29 -6.49 5.04
N GLU A 73 -20.01 -7.62 5.14
CA GLU A 73 -19.55 -8.92 4.64
C GLU A 73 -19.71 -9.05 3.12
N LEU A 74 -20.66 -8.33 2.51
CA LEU A 74 -20.89 -8.31 1.06
C LEU A 74 -19.85 -7.47 0.29
N ILE A 75 -19.16 -6.54 0.96
CA ILE A 75 -18.11 -5.71 0.35
C ILE A 75 -16.84 -6.55 0.23
N GLY A 76 -16.78 -7.33 -0.85
CA GLY A 76 -15.57 -8.04 -1.31
C GLY A 76 -14.58 -7.15 -2.08
N ASP A 77 -14.82 -5.84 -2.13
CA ASP A 77 -13.90 -4.88 -2.73
C ASP A 77 -12.67 -4.67 -1.84
N ILE A 78 -11.54 -4.34 -2.47
CA ILE A 78 -10.28 -4.06 -1.77
C ILE A 78 -10.53 -2.94 -0.75
N PRO A 79 -10.37 -3.22 0.56
CA PRO A 79 -10.66 -2.21 1.56
C PRO A 79 -9.70 -1.03 1.44
N LYS A 80 -10.21 0.18 1.60
CA LYS A 80 -9.40 1.40 1.46
C LYS A 80 -8.17 1.41 2.38
N TYR A 81 -8.27 0.80 3.57
CA TYR A 81 -7.16 0.70 4.50
C TYR A 81 -6.04 -0.26 4.05
N SER A 82 -6.30 -1.17 3.10
CA SER A 82 -5.28 -2.05 2.52
C SER A 82 -4.57 -1.42 1.32
N ILE A 83 -5.08 -0.30 0.83
CA ILE A 83 -4.46 0.44 -0.27
C ILE A 83 -3.52 1.47 0.35
N GLY A 84 -2.29 1.50 -0.15
CA GLY A 84 -1.27 2.42 0.35
C GLY A 84 -1.62 3.89 0.11
N THR A 85 -1.10 4.75 0.98
CA THR A 85 -1.47 6.19 1.01
C THR A 85 -1.20 6.92 -0.31
N GLN A 86 -0.16 6.53 -1.06
CA GLN A 86 0.18 7.15 -2.34
C GLN A 86 -0.77 6.76 -3.48
N ILE A 87 -1.47 5.63 -3.33
CA ILE A 87 -2.49 5.17 -4.28
C ILE A 87 -3.84 5.80 -3.94
N GLN A 88 -4.11 6.01 -2.65
CA GLN A 88 -5.39 6.58 -2.19
C GLN A 88 -5.46 8.11 -2.37
N ASP A 89 -4.35 8.82 -2.14
CA ASP A 89 -4.32 10.27 -2.06
C ASP A 89 -3.14 10.84 -2.86
N THR A 90 -3.46 11.47 -3.99
CA THR A 90 -2.49 12.10 -4.89
C THR A 90 -2.22 13.57 -4.57
N ASP A 91 -3.00 14.19 -3.68
CA ASP A 91 -3.00 15.64 -3.50
C ASP A 91 -1.83 16.15 -2.64
N SER A 92 -1.14 15.25 -1.93
CA SER A 92 -0.06 15.57 -0.99
C SER A 92 1.36 15.38 -1.55
N GLY A 93 1.47 15.14 -2.86
CA GLY A 93 2.75 14.94 -3.55
C GLY A 93 3.18 13.47 -3.56
N ILE A 94 3.65 13.01 -4.72
CA ILE A 94 3.93 11.59 -4.96
C ILE A 94 5.40 11.28 -4.67
N SER A 95 5.65 10.42 -3.70
CA SER A 95 6.96 9.82 -3.45
C SER A 95 7.06 8.49 -4.17
N ILE A 96 7.99 8.38 -5.12
CA ILE A 96 8.22 7.15 -5.89
C ILE A 96 8.59 5.98 -4.95
N ASP A 97 9.39 6.22 -3.91
CA ASP A 97 9.80 5.14 -2.99
C ASP A 97 8.62 4.60 -2.19
N LYS A 98 7.74 5.48 -1.71
CA LYS A 98 6.49 5.07 -1.04
C LYS A 98 5.53 4.40 -2.01
N LEU A 99 5.46 4.87 -3.26
CA LEU A 99 4.62 4.26 -4.29
C LEU A 99 5.08 2.83 -4.63
N VAL A 100 6.39 2.60 -4.73
CA VAL A 100 6.97 1.26 -4.91
C VAL A 100 6.58 0.34 -3.75
N GLU A 101 6.67 0.84 -2.52
CA GLU A 101 6.25 0.09 -1.33
C GLU A 101 4.75 -0.21 -1.36
N ASP A 102 3.92 0.78 -1.68
CA ASP A 102 2.46 0.66 -1.74
C ASP A 102 2.00 -0.33 -2.82
N VAL A 103 2.61 -0.28 -4.02
CA VAL A 103 2.33 -1.23 -5.11
C VAL A 103 2.70 -2.66 -4.72
N SER A 104 3.81 -2.85 -4.00
CA SER A 104 4.24 -4.19 -3.56
C SER A 104 3.27 -4.84 -2.56
N LYS A 105 2.51 -4.02 -1.82
CA LYS A 105 1.53 -4.46 -0.81
C LYS A 105 0.14 -4.71 -1.39
N LEU A 106 -0.10 -4.42 -2.67
CA LEU A 106 -1.40 -4.63 -3.28
C LEU A 106 -1.78 -6.13 -3.22
N PRO A 107 -3.01 -6.46 -2.79
CA PRO A 107 -3.45 -7.84 -2.68
C PRO A 107 -3.62 -8.48 -4.07
N ASN A 108 -3.43 -9.79 -4.13
CA ASN A 108 -3.81 -10.56 -5.32
C ASN A 108 -5.30 -10.96 -5.18
N MET A 109 -6.12 -10.54 -6.13
CA MET A 109 -7.54 -10.92 -6.16
C MET A 109 -7.63 -12.23 -6.94
N GLY A 110 -7.67 -13.35 -6.21
CA GLY A 110 -7.85 -14.66 -6.83
C GLY A 110 -9.15 -14.72 -7.63
N MET A 111 -9.11 -15.36 -8.80
CA MET A 111 -10.28 -15.58 -9.66
C MET A 111 -11.37 -16.35 -8.90
N PHE A 112 -12.32 -15.62 -8.32
CA PHE A 112 -13.54 -16.21 -7.82
C PHE A 112 -14.39 -16.54 -9.05
N ASN A 113 -14.78 -17.81 -9.24
CA ASN A 113 -15.58 -18.25 -10.39
C ASN A 113 -17.07 -18.01 -10.05
N PRO A 114 -17.69 -16.88 -10.46
CA PRO A 114 -19.10 -16.64 -10.20
C PRO A 114 -19.90 -17.42 -11.26
N GLY A 115 -21.19 -17.67 -11.03
CA GLY A 115 -22.05 -18.35 -12.00
C GLY A 115 -22.04 -17.68 -13.38
N ALA A 116 -22.23 -18.49 -14.43
CA ALA A 116 -21.87 -18.25 -15.84
C ALA A 116 -22.34 -16.96 -16.53
N ASP A 117 -23.29 -16.20 -15.98
CA ASP A 117 -23.86 -15.01 -16.65
C ASP A 117 -23.35 -13.66 -16.13
N GLU A 118 -22.90 -13.57 -14.87
CA GLU A 118 -22.24 -12.37 -14.28
C GLU A 118 -20.71 -12.53 -14.20
N ALA A 119 -20.22 -13.75 -14.45
CA ALA A 119 -18.81 -14.11 -14.44
C ALA A 119 -17.99 -13.33 -15.47
N ASP A 120 -18.54 -13.04 -16.64
CA ASP A 120 -17.72 -12.74 -17.82
C ASP A 120 -17.18 -11.30 -17.84
N LYS A 121 -17.83 -10.33 -17.18
CA LYS A 121 -17.32 -8.95 -17.08
C LYS A 121 -16.46 -8.75 -15.83
N SER A 122 -16.92 -9.23 -14.68
CA SER A 122 -16.17 -9.11 -13.42
C SER A 122 -14.87 -9.91 -13.45
N SER A 123 -14.86 -11.09 -14.10
CA SER A 123 -13.63 -11.88 -14.32
C SER A 123 -12.62 -11.17 -15.23
N LYS A 124 -13.08 -10.48 -16.28
CA LYS A 124 -12.19 -9.71 -17.18
C LYS A 124 -11.50 -8.57 -16.43
N VAL A 125 -12.25 -7.80 -15.63
CA VAL A 125 -11.68 -6.70 -14.83
C VAL A 125 -10.70 -7.21 -13.77
N LEU A 126 -10.97 -8.36 -13.14
CA LEU A 126 -10.03 -8.99 -12.20
C LEU A 126 -8.74 -9.45 -12.89
N THR A 127 -8.86 -9.98 -14.12
CA THR A 127 -7.72 -10.35 -14.95
C THR A 127 -6.88 -9.13 -15.30
N GLU A 128 -7.53 -8.05 -15.76
CA GLU A 128 -6.88 -6.78 -16.08
C GLU A 128 -6.17 -6.19 -14.86
N TYR A 129 -6.82 -6.20 -13.69
CA TYR A 129 -6.20 -5.77 -12.44
C TYR A 129 -4.96 -6.59 -12.10
N THR A 130 -5.04 -7.92 -12.20
CA THR A 130 -3.93 -8.82 -11.88
C THR A 130 -2.75 -8.56 -12.81
N ASN A 131 -2.99 -8.45 -14.12
CA ASN A 131 -1.97 -8.14 -15.10
C ASN A 131 -1.33 -6.78 -14.83
N LEU A 132 -2.16 -5.74 -14.59
CA LEU A 132 -1.67 -4.40 -14.30
C LEU A 132 -0.82 -4.36 -13.02
N ARG A 133 -1.23 -5.11 -12.00
CA ARG A 133 -0.48 -5.23 -10.75
C ARG A 133 0.89 -5.88 -10.99
N GLU A 134 0.95 -6.96 -11.76
CA GLU A 134 2.21 -7.63 -12.10
C GLU A 134 3.13 -6.70 -12.90
N ASP A 135 2.61 -6.03 -13.92
CA ASP A 135 3.34 -5.05 -14.72
C ASP A 135 3.91 -3.92 -13.83
N LEU A 136 3.09 -3.38 -12.92
CA LEU A 136 3.52 -2.33 -12.01
C LEU A 136 4.62 -2.81 -11.05
N ILE A 137 4.52 -4.03 -10.55
CA ILE A 137 5.58 -4.63 -9.71
C ILE A 137 6.88 -4.75 -10.51
N GLU A 138 6.84 -5.21 -11.75
CA GLU A 138 8.02 -5.31 -12.61
C GLU A 138 8.65 -3.92 -12.85
N LYS A 139 7.83 -2.90 -13.14
CA LYS A 139 8.34 -1.52 -13.28
C LYS A 139 8.98 -1.01 -12.00
N CYS A 140 8.39 -1.29 -10.84
CA CYS A 140 8.95 -0.90 -9.54
C CYS A 140 10.30 -1.58 -9.26
N GLN A 141 10.44 -2.86 -9.62
CA GLN A 141 11.71 -3.59 -9.53
C GLN A 141 12.76 -2.99 -10.47
N ALA A 142 12.39 -2.68 -11.71
CA ALA A 142 13.28 -2.05 -12.68
C ALA A 142 13.75 -0.66 -12.21
N ILE A 143 12.87 0.15 -11.60
CA ILE A 143 13.24 1.44 -11.00
C ILE A 143 14.25 1.23 -9.86
N THR A 144 14.01 0.26 -8.99
CA THR A 144 14.87 -0.03 -7.84
C THR A 144 16.27 -0.44 -8.29
N LEU A 145 16.35 -1.36 -9.26
CA LEU A 145 17.61 -1.79 -9.86
C LEU A 145 18.29 -0.64 -10.60
N GLY A 146 17.53 0.15 -11.36
CA GLY A 146 18.04 1.32 -12.07
C GLY A 146 18.69 2.34 -11.14
N LYS A 147 18.08 2.62 -9.98
CA LYS A 147 18.66 3.50 -8.96
C LYS A 147 20.01 2.98 -8.45
N GLN A 148 20.13 1.69 -8.17
CA GLN A 148 21.38 1.08 -7.72
C GLN A 148 22.47 1.16 -8.80
N THR A 149 22.13 0.76 -10.03
CA THR A 149 23.07 0.76 -11.15
C THR A 149 23.56 2.17 -11.49
N VAL A 150 22.70 3.19 -11.42
CA VAL A 150 23.10 4.59 -11.66
C VAL A 150 24.12 5.05 -10.63
N LEU A 151 23.92 4.75 -9.34
CA LEU A 151 24.88 5.11 -8.30
C LEU A 151 26.24 4.45 -8.53
N ASP A 152 26.25 3.18 -8.95
CA ASP A 152 27.48 2.47 -9.26
C ASP A 152 28.21 3.08 -10.47
N LEU A 153 27.47 3.41 -11.53
CA LEU A 153 28.02 4.07 -12.72
C LEU A 153 28.55 5.47 -12.40
N GLU A 154 27.87 6.22 -11.53
CA GLU A 154 28.36 7.52 -11.07
C GLU A 154 29.66 7.40 -10.30
N ASN A 155 29.79 6.39 -9.44
CA ASN A 155 31.02 6.11 -8.71
C ASN A 155 32.16 5.71 -9.65
N GLN A 156 31.91 4.83 -10.62
CA GLN A 156 32.89 4.45 -11.64
C GLN A 156 33.32 5.66 -12.47
N ALA A 157 32.37 6.48 -12.94
CA ALA A 157 32.64 7.70 -13.69
C ALA A 157 33.46 8.69 -12.87
N ARG A 158 33.20 8.81 -11.55
CA ARG A 158 33.99 9.65 -10.65
C ARG A 158 35.44 9.16 -10.55
N MET A 159 35.66 7.85 -10.40
CA MET A 159 37.01 7.26 -10.37
C MET A 159 37.75 7.50 -11.69
N ILE A 160 37.07 7.29 -12.83
CA ILE A 160 37.65 7.53 -14.16
C ILE A 160 38.02 9.00 -14.33
N ARG A 161 37.13 9.94 -13.95
CA ARG A 161 37.44 11.38 -13.98
C ARG A 161 38.61 11.74 -13.08
N TYR A 162 38.69 11.14 -11.89
CA TYR A 162 39.82 11.34 -11.01
C TYR A 162 41.13 10.88 -11.66
N LEU A 163 41.15 9.68 -12.25
CA LEU A 163 42.31 9.16 -12.96
C LEU A 163 42.75 10.10 -14.10
N ILE A 164 41.80 10.48 -14.96
CA ILE A 164 42.00 11.40 -16.10
C ILE A 164 42.54 12.77 -15.67
N ASN A 165 42.13 13.27 -14.50
CA ASN A 165 42.58 14.55 -13.98
C ASN A 165 43.91 14.46 -13.22
N SER A 166 44.27 13.27 -12.73
CA SER A 166 45.52 13.03 -11.99
C SER A 166 46.72 12.81 -12.89
N THR A 167 46.49 12.43 -14.15
CA THR A 167 47.51 12.27 -15.18
C THR A 167 47.92 13.65 -15.72
N VAL A 168 49.23 13.91 -15.73
CA VAL A 168 49.83 15.20 -16.12
C VAL A 168 50.05 15.32 -17.63
N GLU A 169 50.09 14.17 -18.34
CA GLU A 169 50.27 14.10 -19.79
C GLU A 169 48.92 14.11 -20.53
N GLU A 170 48.92 14.44 -21.83
CA GLU A 170 47.75 14.21 -22.67
C GLU A 170 47.37 12.72 -22.61
N ASN A 171 46.15 12.46 -22.12
CA ASN A 171 45.73 11.13 -21.72
C ASN A 171 45.89 10.06 -22.81
N SER A 172 45.73 10.42 -24.09
CA SER A 172 45.87 9.47 -25.20
C SER A 172 47.30 8.98 -25.37
N GLU A 173 48.27 9.90 -25.40
CA GLU A 173 49.68 9.56 -25.63
C GLU A 173 50.26 8.80 -24.43
N TYR A 174 49.84 9.14 -23.21
CA TYR A 174 50.23 8.42 -22.00
C TYR A 174 49.85 6.95 -22.07
N PHE A 175 48.59 6.63 -22.40
CA PHE A 175 48.13 5.24 -22.44
C PHE A 175 48.72 4.45 -23.61
N GLU A 176 48.94 5.09 -24.77
CA GLU A 176 49.57 4.44 -25.93
C GLU A 176 51.04 4.08 -25.66
N THR A 177 51.77 4.98 -24.99
CA THR A 177 53.20 4.78 -24.72
C THR A 177 53.49 4.07 -23.39
N TYR A 178 52.48 3.86 -22.54
CA TYR A 178 52.62 3.29 -21.20
C TYR A 178 53.41 1.97 -21.19
N HIS A 179 53.05 1.03 -22.07
CA HIS A 179 53.72 -0.27 -22.14
C HIS A 179 55.20 -0.13 -22.51
N SER A 180 55.51 0.75 -23.47
CA SER A 180 56.88 1.03 -23.89
C SER A 180 57.69 1.65 -22.74
N LYS A 181 57.13 2.68 -22.08
CA LYS A 181 57.75 3.34 -20.91
C LYS A 181 58.04 2.35 -19.77
N VAL A 182 57.08 1.47 -19.46
CA VAL A 182 57.25 0.43 -18.45
C VAL A 182 58.32 -0.58 -18.87
N SER A 183 58.31 -1.04 -20.12
CA SER A 183 59.29 -2.01 -20.63
C SER A 183 60.71 -1.45 -20.61
N SER A 184 60.91 -0.20 -21.06
CA SER A 184 62.19 0.48 -20.98
C SER A 184 62.66 0.64 -19.53
N SER A 185 61.78 1.04 -18.62
CA SER A 185 62.10 1.16 -17.19
C SER A 185 62.51 -0.18 -16.56
N LEU A 186 61.89 -1.28 -17.02
CA LEU A 186 62.19 -2.63 -16.55
C LEU A 186 63.54 -3.14 -17.08
N GLU A 187 63.86 -2.84 -18.33
CA GLU A 187 65.18 -3.16 -18.92
C GLU A 187 66.30 -2.34 -18.29
N GLU A 188 66.07 -1.04 -18.02
CA GLU A 188 66.98 -0.20 -17.24
C GLU A 188 67.21 -0.77 -15.84
N LEU A 189 66.14 -1.19 -15.16
CA LEU A 189 66.24 -1.85 -13.85
C LEU A 189 67.02 -3.16 -13.94
N ARG A 190 66.82 -3.97 -14.99
CA ARG A 190 67.57 -5.22 -15.22
C ARG A 190 69.05 -4.94 -15.39
N LEU A 191 69.41 -3.97 -16.23
CA LEU A 191 70.80 -3.58 -16.46
C LEU A 191 71.44 -3.03 -15.18
N PHE A 192 70.71 -2.23 -14.41
CA PHE A 192 71.16 -1.74 -13.11
C PHE A 192 71.43 -2.88 -12.12
N LEU A 193 70.53 -3.87 -12.05
CA LEU A 193 70.71 -5.06 -11.22
C LEU A 193 71.88 -5.92 -11.69
N GLU A 194 72.03 -6.15 -13.00
CA GLU A 194 73.16 -6.87 -13.58
C GLU A 194 74.49 -6.18 -13.26
N GLU A 195 74.57 -4.86 -13.39
CA GLU A 195 75.76 -4.09 -13.04
C GLU A 195 76.04 -4.16 -11.53
N ALA A 196 75.01 -4.05 -10.70
CA ALA A 196 75.12 -4.16 -9.25
C ALA A 196 75.60 -5.57 -8.82
N ILE A 197 75.15 -6.63 -9.48
CA ILE A 197 75.58 -8.02 -9.23
C ILE A 197 77.02 -8.24 -9.69
N LYS A 198 77.36 -7.84 -10.92
CA LYS A 198 78.72 -7.99 -11.49
C LYS A 198 79.78 -7.23 -10.68
N SER A 199 79.37 -6.19 -9.96
CA SER A 199 80.26 -5.39 -9.11
C SER A 199 80.07 -5.61 -7.59
N SER A 200 79.18 -6.53 -7.19
CA SER A 200 78.83 -6.82 -5.79
C SER A 200 79.90 -7.64 -5.07
N ASP A 201 80.71 -8.41 -5.80
CA ASP A 201 81.82 -9.17 -5.20
C ASP A 201 83.00 -8.30 -4.73
N SER A 202 83.00 -7.01 -5.05
CA SER A 202 84.14 -6.12 -4.78
C SER A 202 83.85 -4.90 -3.89
N GLN A 203 82.59 -4.50 -3.61
CA GLN A 203 82.32 -3.29 -2.80
C GLN A 203 81.03 -3.33 -1.92
N PRO A 204 81.13 -3.03 -0.60
CA PRO A 204 79.98 -3.06 0.34
C PRO A 204 78.93 -1.96 0.13
N GLU A 205 79.27 -0.82 -0.46
CA GLU A 205 78.31 0.27 -0.77
C GLU A 205 77.23 -0.16 -1.78
N LYS A 206 77.56 -1.08 -2.69
CA LYS A 206 76.63 -1.58 -3.71
C LYS A 206 75.61 -2.56 -3.14
N ARG A 207 75.96 -3.31 -2.09
CA ARG A 207 75.00 -4.12 -1.32
C ARG A 207 73.94 -3.26 -0.61
N LEU A 208 74.32 -2.07 -0.14
CA LEU A 208 73.38 -1.09 0.43
C LEU A 208 72.40 -0.52 -0.62
N LYS A 209 72.86 -0.29 -1.87
CA LYS A 209 71.98 0.11 -2.98
C LYS A 209 71.00 -1.00 -3.38
N LEU A 210 71.48 -2.24 -3.49
CA LEU A 210 70.63 -3.42 -3.72
C LEU A 210 69.58 -3.61 -2.63
N ARG A 211 69.96 -3.43 -1.36
CA ARG A 211 69.04 -3.49 -0.22
C ARG A 211 67.99 -2.38 -0.28
N LYS A 212 68.37 -1.14 -0.62
CA LYS A 212 67.41 -0.04 -0.83
C LYS A 212 66.43 -0.30 -1.98
N VAL A 213 66.83 -1.03 -3.02
CA VAL A 213 65.91 -1.41 -4.11
C VAL A 213 64.94 -2.49 -3.61
N LEU A 214 65.44 -3.50 -2.89
CA LEU A 214 64.60 -4.55 -2.29
C LEU A 214 63.63 -4.04 -1.22
N ASP A 215 63.98 -2.98 -0.49
CA ASP A 215 63.13 -2.39 0.56
C ASP A 215 62.06 -1.43 -0.01
N ASN A 216 62.12 -1.04 -1.30
CA ASN A 216 61.18 -0.11 -1.96
C ASN A 216 60.19 -0.79 -2.92
N PHE A 217 60.27 -2.10 -3.07
CA PHE A 217 59.29 -2.96 -3.75
C PHE A 217 58.48 -3.73 -2.70
#